data_AF-A0AAQ3Y546-F1
#
_entry.id   AF-A0AAQ3Y546-F1
#
_cell.length_a   1.000
_cell.length_b   1.000
_cell.length_c   1.000
_cell.angle_alpha   90.00
_cell.angle_beta   90.00
_cell.angle_gamma   90.00
#
_symmetry.space_group_name_H-M   'P 1'
#
loop_
_entity.id
_entity.type
_entity.pdbx_description
1 polymer ?
#
loop_
_entity_poly.entity_id
_entity_poly.type
_entity_poly.pdbx_seq_one_letter_code
_entity_poly.pdbx_strand_id
1 'polypeptide(L)'
;MKLMKKIGLVAAFSCTIFLGTFSLKTEAASLYVELTEIPKEATELASQSWEEYLSNMIYSEDKNISDYYLGTPFTISYSKNIKYNFPIINNKEKRIEYTLQMDQSDYQNRETYILSKALAAKLEELSTGIVTNKDQAIFLEGENQNIFYTYQDTINSLLITGEKDTIDKKILPSTRSVYDITEKIAFPKTRKARLSTEIDSNILPWTVYETQTDKPWCQYYTYAAVINNQAGKEITSAKKIIDGTYPQATDEQKEDTSWIISNSVNESMNYVNKTFDKDLKRTPGLLSFDKVKAEIDNHRPVITNLKSDTTEAHSIVQMGYTAVQGNPSLKPFYHYWNPWWEDTFVVSSNSPYIFLGEDKYEWYYTMYNFQEMKPAVSYSSFVQDKRWLPTVENGQLSGTTGLGLRVEAIKINVSGLASGISGGIAYSTHVQDIGWQPEVSNGQMAGTNGKKLRVEAIKIRLTGDLSKKYSVQYRTHVQDIGWTAYSKDNQMSGTSGKKLRIEALEIKLVKK
;
A
#
# COMPACT_ATOMS: atom_id res chain seq x y z
N MET A 1 -34.54 27.79 -54.76
CA MET A 1 -33.60 28.09 -55.85
C MET A 1 -32.18 27.85 -55.31
N LYS A 2 -31.41 26.91 -55.93
CA LYS A 2 -30.07 26.38 -55.57
C LYS A 2 -30.05 25.49 -54.31
N LEU A 3 -29.78 24.17 -54.29
CA LEU A 3 -29.06 23.18 -55.12
C LEU A 3 -27.55 23.43 -55.33
N MET A 4 -26.72 22.64 -54.63
CA MET A 4 -25.37 22.11 -54.99
C MET A 4 -24.87 21.24 -53.81
N LYS A 5 -24.96 19.90 -53.81
CA LYS A 5 -24.10 18.83 -54.38
C LYS A 5 -22.65 18.71 -53.84
N LYS A 6 -22.36 17.57 -53.18
CA LYS A 6 -21.17 16.67 -53.27
C LYS A 6 -21.45 15.45 -52.34
N ILE A 7 -21.72 14.23 -52.82
CA ILE A 7 -20.80 13.15 -53.30
C ILE A 7 -19.69 12.89 -52.25
N GLY A 8 -19.44 11.71 -51.69
CA GLY A 8 -19.91 10.33 -51.87
C GLY A 8 -19.12 9.38 -50.95
N LEU A 9 -19.22 8.08 -51.23
CA LEU A 9 -18.45 6.93 -50.69
C LEU A 9 -19.08 6.16 -49.51
N VAL A 10 -19.87 5.14 -49.84
CA VAL A 10 -20.13 3.98 -48.96
C VAL A 10 -19.13 2.91 -49.35
N ALA A 11 -18.17 2.63 -48.45
CA ALA A 11 -17.26 1.49 -48.60
C ALA A 11 -17.95 0.24 -48.03
N ALA A 12 -18.31 -0.68 -48.91
CA ALA A 12 -18.70 -2.04 -48.55
C ALA A 12 -17.41 -2.83 -48.25
N PHE A 13 -17.17 -3.15 -46.98
CA PHE A 13 -16.20 -4.20 -46.62
C PHE A 13 -16.92 -5.54 -46.61
N SER A 14 -16.60 -6.38 -47.60
CA SER A 14 -16.94 -7.78 -47.62
C SER A 14 -16.19 -8.50 -46.50
N CYS A 15 -16.92 -8.91 -45.46
CA CYS A 15 -16.38 -9.77 -44.41
C CYS A 15 -16.36 -11.21 -44.93
N THR A 16 -15.22 -11.65 -45.46
CA THR A 16 -14.94 -13.09 -45.65
C THR A 16 -14.78 -13.72 -44.27
N ILE A 17 -15.80 -14.44 -43.83
CA ILE A 17 -15.78 -15.25 -42.62
C ILE A 17 -14.87 -16.45 -42.90
N PHE A 18 -13.64 -16.42 -42.37
CA PHE A 18 -12.85 -17.62 -42.16
C PHE A 18 -13.53 -18.41 -41.04
N LEU A 19 -14.35 -19.41 -41.40
CA LEU A 19 -14.80 -20.44 -40.47
C LEU A 19 -13.61 -21.34 -40.14
N GLY A 20 -12.72 -20.85 -39.29
CA GLY A 20 -11.82 -21.71 -38.54
C GLY A 20 -12.68 -22.58 -37.64
N THR A 21 -12.59 -23.90 -37.82
CA THR A 21 -13.15 -24.87 -36.90
C THR A 21 -12.49 -24.66 -35.53
N PHE A 22 -13.12 -23.87 -34.67
CA PHE A 22 -12.81 -23.85 -33.25
C PHE A 22 -13.20 -25.21 -32.70
N SER A 23 -12.20 -26.08 -32.54
CA SER A 23 -12.33 -27.23 -31.66
C SER A 23 -12.58 -26.66 -30.26
N LEU A 24 -13.80 -26.83 -29.75
CA LEU A 24 -14.10 -26.62 -28.35
C LEU A 24 -13.22 -27.59 -27.57
N LYS A 25 -12.11 -27.09 -27.01
CA LYS A 25 -11.26 -27.86 -26.09
C LYS A 25 -12.17 -28.35 -24.96
N THR A 26 -12.33 -29.67 -24.85
CA THR A 26 -13.15 -30.31 -23.82
C THR A 26 -12.51 -30.19 -22.44
N GLU A 27 -11.21 -29.93 -22.37
CA GLU A 27 -10.36 -29.94 -21.18
C GLU A 27 -9.36 -28.75 -21.21
N ALA A 28 -8.77 -28.43 -20.05
CA ALA A 28 -7.68 -27.46 -19.97
C ALA A 28 -6.49 -27.92 -20.81
N ALA A 29 -5.63 -26.99 -21.24
CA ALA A 29 -4.44 -27.37 -22.02
C ALA A 29 -3.46 -28.16 -21.14
N SER A 30 -3.16 -29.40 -21.53
CA SER A 30 -2.22 -30.26 -20.81
C SER A 30 -0.85 -29.63 -20.64
N LEU A 31 -0.28 -29.80 -19.46
CA LEU A 31 1.08 -29.37 -19.15
C LEU A 31 1.81 -30.47 -18.37
N TYR A 32 2.62 -31.26 -19.07
CA TYR A 32 3.40 -32.34 -18.49
C TYR A 32 4.66 -31.81 -17.82
N VAL A 33 4.82 -32.12 -16.54
CA VAL A 33 5.93 -31.67 -15.71
C VAL A 33 6.68 -32.86 -15.12
N GLU A 34 8.01 -32.82 -15.21
CA GLU A 34 8.94 -33.65 -14.46
C GLU A 34 9.03 -33.16 -13.01
N LEU A 35 8.79 -34.06 -12.06
CA LEU A 35 8.80 -33.75 -10.64
C LEU A 35 9.57 -34.77 -9.81
N THR A 36 10.06 -34.32 -8.65
CA THR A 36 10.50 -35.19 -7.56
C THR A 36 9.30 -35.72 -6.80
N GLU A 37 9.41 -36.92 -6.23
CA GLU A 37 8.33 -37.53 -5.45
C GLU A 37 7.76 -36.57 -4.39
N ILE A 38 6.43 -36.43 -4.39
CA ILE A 38 5.68 -35.62 -3.43
C ILE A 38 5.03 -36.57 -2.43
N PRO A 39 5.21 -36.39 -1.11
CA PRO A 39 4.57 -37.23 -0.11
C PRO A 39 3.06 -37.28 -0.29
N LYS A 40 2.47 -38.48 -0.20
CA LYS A 40 1.02 -38.65 -0.27
C LYS A 40 0.28 -37.78 0.75
N GLU A 41 0.86 -37.63 1.96
CA GLU A 41 0.33 -36.76 3.01
C GLU A 41 0.21 -35.30 2.54
N ALA A 42 1.23 -34.74 1.85
CA ALA A 42 1.17 -33.38 1.32
C ALA A 42 -0.01 -33.20 0.35
N THR A 43 -0.28 -34.21 -0.50
CA THR A 43 -1.42 -34.21 -1.42
C THR A 43 -2.76 -34.29 -0.69
N GLU A 44 -2.84 -35.09 0.38
CA GLU A 44 -4.04 -35.20 1.22
C GLU A 44 -4.32 -33.89 1.97
N LEU A 45 -3.29 -33.23 2.51
CA LEU A 45 -3.38 -31.94 3.20
C LEU A 45 -3.81 -30.81 2.24
N ALA A 46 -3.22 -30.73 1.05
CA ALA A 46 -3.63 -29.78 0.01
C ALA A 46 -5.11 -29.98 -0.38
N SER A 47 -5.51 -31.23 -0.61
CA SER A 47 -6.89 -31.61 -0.94
C SER A 47 -7.91 -31.26 0.15
N GLN A 48 -7.46 -31.08 1.40
CA GLN A 48 -8.31 -30.66 2.53
C GLN A 48 -8.34 -29.15 2.75
N SER A 49 -7.37 -28.40 2.21
CA SER A 49 -7.14 -26.99 2.57
C SER A 49 -7.37 -26.02 1.41
N TRP A 50 -7.28 -26.48 0.16
CA TRP A 50 -7.36 -25.59 -1.02
C TRP A 50 -8.66 -24.79 -1.10
N GLU A 51 -9.80 -25.36 -0.69
CA GLU A 51 -11.10 -24.67 -0.73
C GLU A 51 -11.13 -23.46 0.21
N GLU A 52 -10.51 -23.56 1.38
CA GLU A 52 -10.43 -22.46 2.34
C GLU A 52 -9.59 -21.31 1.75
N TYR A 53 -8.41 -21.61 1.24
CA TYR A 53 -7.54 -20.62 0.61
C TYR A 53 -8.19 -19.98 -0.61
N LEU A 54 -8.81 -20.78 -1.48
CA LEU A 54 -9.50 -20.27 -2.66
C LEU A 54 -10.70 -19.42 -2.26
N SER A 55 -11.49 -19.83 -1.26
CA SER A 55 -12.64 -19.07 -0.77
C SER A 55 -12.28 -17.66 -0.33
N ASN A 56 -11.14 -17.50 0.35
CA ASN A 56 -10.65 -16.21 0.78
C ASN A 56 -10.10 -15.38 -0.39
N MET A 57 -9.40 -16.01 -1.33
CA MET A 57 -8.88 -15.35 -2.54
C MET A 57 -9.99 -14.80 -3.45
N ILE A 58 -11.05 -15.57 -3.69
CA ILE A 58 -12.10 -15.20 -4.65
C ILE A 58 -13.32 -14.55 -3.99
N TYR A 59 -13.27 -14.25 -2.68
CA TYR A 59 -14.44 -13.75 -1.95
C TYR A 59 -15.02 -12.46 -2.53
N SER A 60 -14.16 -11.52 -2.92
CA SER A 60 -14.58 -10.26 -3.56
C SER A 60 -14.84 -10.41 -5.06
N GLU A 61 -14.61 -11.59 -5.63
CA GLU A 61 -14.84 -11.88 -7.04
C GLU A 61 -16.22 -12.55 -7.20
N ASP A 62 -16.95 -12.28 -8.29
CA ASP A 62 -18.21 -12.97 -8.62
C ASP A 62 -17.93 -14.39 -9.14
N LYS A 63 -17.27 -15.20 -8.30
CA LYS A 63 -16.77 -16.54 -8.61
C LYS A 63 -17.19 -17.54 -7.55
N ASN A 64 -17.34 -18.80 -7.95
CA ASN A 64 -17.77 -19.87 -7.05
C ASN A 64 -16.72 -20.97 -6.97
N ILE A 65 -16.40 -21.43 -5.76
CA ILE A 65 -15.47 -22.54 -5.52
C ILE A 65 -15.92 -23.82 -6.27
N SER A 66 -17.23 -24.01 -6.47
CA SER A 66 -17.76 -25.14 -7.27
C SER A 66 -17.26 -25.17 -8.71
N ASP A 67 -16.80 -24.02 -9.21
CA ASP A 67 -16.33 -23.87 -10.58
C ASP A 67 -14.87 -24.31 -10.73
N TYR A 68 -14.24 -24.80 -9.66
CA TYR A 68 -12.82 -25.16 -9.65
C TYR A 68 -12.58 -26.63 -9.32
N TYR A 69 -11.37 -27.09 -9.61
CA TYR A 69 -10.82 -28.32 -9.08
C TYR A 69 -9.33 -28.18 -8.78
N LEU A 70 -8.84 -29.04 -7.89
CA LEU A 70 -7.41 -29.14 -7.59
C LEU A 70 -6.77 -30.12 -8.58
N GLY A 71 -5.72 -29.65 -9.26
CA GLY A 71 -4.95 -30.41 -10.23
C GLY A 71 -3.78 -31.19 -9.63
N THR A 72 -3.16 -32.04 -10.44
CA THR A 72 -2.03 -32.89 -10.05
C THR A 72 -0.85 -32.04 -9.59
N PRO A 73 -0.24 -32.35 -8.44
CA PRO A 73 0.82 -31.52 -7.90
C PRO A 73 2.11 -31.64 -8.69
N PHE A 74 2.95 -30.62 -8.59
CA PHE A 74 4.28 -30.57 -9.17
C PHE A 74 5.27 -29.92 -8.22
N THR A 75 6.56 -30.06 -8.54
CA THR A 75 7.64 -29.49 -7.74
C THR A 75 8.36 -28.37 -8.48
N ILE A 76 8.79 -27.36 -7.74
CA ILE A 76 9.83 -26.42 -8.19
C ILE A 76 11.03 -26.66 -7.29
N SER A 77 12.14 -27.06 -7.90
CA SER A 77 13.39 -27.35 -7.18
C SER A 77 14.24 -26.09 -7.08
N TYR A 78 14.49 -25.63 -5.87
CA TYR A 78 15.48 -24.60 -5.57
C TYR A 78 16.76 -25.22 -5.00
N SER A 79 17.82 -24.42 -4.90
CA SER A 79 19.10 -24.85 -4.34
C SER A 79 18.99 -25.30 -2.87
N LYS A 80 18.09 -24.65 -2.09
CA LYS A 80 17.92 -24.85 -0.64
C LYS A 80 16.71 -25.71 -0.27
N ASN A 81 15.67 -25.74 -1.09
CA ASN A 81 14.41 -26.42 -0.79
C ASN A 81 13.64 -26.81 -2.07
N ILE A 82 12.58 -27.60 -1.89
CA ILE A 82 11.62 -27.92 -2.94
C ILE A 82 10.28 -27.33 -2.54
N LYS A 83 9.60 -26.68 -3.48
CA LYS A 83 8.22 -26.22 -3.29
C LYS A 83 7.27 -27.23 -3.90
N TYR A 84 6.27 -27.66 -3.12
CA TYR A 84 5.16 -28.43 -3.63
C TYR A 84 4.05 -27.48 -4.06
N ASN A 85 3.62 -27.61 -5.30
CA ASN A 85 2.68 -26.71 -5.95
C ASN A 85 1.48 -27.50 -6.44
N PHE A 86 0.29 -26.95 -6.22
CA PHE A 86 -0.97 -27.55 -6.60
C PHE A 86 -1.73 -26.53 -7.46
N PRO A 87 -1.86 -26.77 -8.78
CA PRO A 87 -2.63 -25.87 -9.63
C PRO A 87 -4.12 -26.00 -9.32
N ILE A 88 -4.83 -24.88 -9.37
CA ILE A 88 -6.28 -24.81 -9.25
C ILE A 88 -6.82 -24.35 -10.61
N ILE A 89 -7.67 -25.19 -11.18
CA ILE A 89 -8.13 -25.05 -12.56
C ILE A 89 -9.61 -24.69 -12.57
N ASN A 90 -9.98 -23.71 -13.39
CA ASN A 90 -11.37 -23.32 -13.61
C ASN A 90 -12.05 -24.29 -14.59
N ASN A 91 -13.14 -24.91 -14.16
CA ASN A 91 -13.94 -25.86 -14.94
C ASN A 91 -14.64 -25.23 -16.14
N LYS A 92 -15.01 -23.94 -16.07
CA LYS A 92 -15.73 -23.22 -17.12
C LYS A 92 -14.76 -22.62 -18.13
N GLU A 93 -13.72 -21.94 -17.65
CA GLU A 93 -12.72 -21.28 -18.50
C GLU A 93 -11.64 -22.25 -19.01
N LYS A 94 -11.52 -23.45 -18.40
CA LYS A 94 -10.56 -24.49 -18.78
C LYS A 94 -9.12 -24.00 -18.72
N ARG A 95 -8.76 -23.28 -17.65
CA ARG A 95 -7.44 -22.67 -17.47
C ARG A 95 -6.93 -22.76 -16.04
N ILE A 96 -5.61 -22.76 -15.87
CA ILE A 96 -4.95 -22.63 -14.57
C ILE A 96 -5.13 -21.18 -14.09
N GLU A 97 -5.74 -20.98 -12.92
CA GLU A 97 -6.01 -19.63 -12.39
C GLU A 97 -5.25 -19.33 -11.09
N TYR A 98 -4.98 -20.35 -10.28
CA TYR A 98 -4.29 -20.17 -9.01
C TYR A 98 -3.33 -21.33 -8.75
N THR A 99 -2.31 -21.09 -7.94
CA THR A 99 -1.42 -22.13 -7.44
C THR A 99 -1.38 -22.07 -5.93
N LEU A 100 -1.71 -23.19 -5.28
CA LEU A 100 -1.49 -23.38 -3.85
C LEU A 100 -0.08 -23.94 -3.66
N GLN A 101 0.76 -23.22 -2.92
CA GLN A 101 2.15 -23.55 -2.71
C GLN A 101 2.41 -23.86 -1.23
N MET A 102 3.25 -24.87 -0.99
CA MET A 102 3.80 -25.23 0.32
C MET A 102 5.29 -25.56 0.20
N ASP A 103 6.04 -25.38 1.27
CA ASP A 103 7.46 -25.73 1.31
C ASP A 103 7.67 -27.17 1.80
N GLN A 104 8.60 -27.90 1.20
CA GLN A 104 8.93 -29.28 1.58
C GLN A 104 9.32 -29.43 3.06
N SER A 105 9.97 -28.43 3.66
CA SER A 105 10.43 -28.53 5.06
C SER A 105 9.30 -28.38 6.08
N ASP A 106 8.14 -27.86 5.68
CA ASP A 106 7.06 -27.48 6.60
C ASP A 106 5.65 -27.67 6.00
N TYR A 107 5.49 -28.58 5.03
CA TYR A 107 4.21 -28.78 4.34
C TYR A 107 3.07 -29.25 5.27
N GLN A 108 3.38 -29.76 6.47
CA GLN A 108 2.38 -30.16 7.46
C GLN A 108 1.71 -28.95 8.15
N ASN A 109 2.36 -27.79 8.16
CA ASN A 109 1.83 -26.57 8.72
C ASN A 109 0.97 -25.81 7.70
N ARG A 110 -0.34 -26.03 7.75
CA ARG A 110 -1.28 -25.44 6.79
C ARG A 110 -1.32 -23.92 6.81
N GLU A 111 -0.91 -23.29 7.91
CA GLU A 111 -0.93 -21.84 8.05
C GLU A 111 0.13 -21.14 7.18
N THR A 112 1.14 -21.88 6.70
CA THR A 112 2.26 -21.34 5.89
C THR A 112 2.03 -21.44 4.39
N TYR A 113 0.90 -22.02 3.97
CA TYR A 113 0.59 -22.11 2.55
C TYR A 113 0.32 -20.74 1.95
N ILE A 114 0.63 -20.61 0.67
CA ILE A 114 0.39 -19.40 -0.12
C ILE A 114 -0.49 -19.78 -1.29
N LEU A 115 -1.56 -19.03 -1.51
CA LEU A 115 -2.30 -19.09 -2.76
C LEU A 115 -2.00 -17.84 -3.59
N SER A 116 -1.50 -18.02 -4.80
CA SER A 116 -1.13 -16.89 -5.68
C SER A 116 -1.66 -17.07 -7.11
N LYS A 117 -1.84 -15.95 -7.80
CA LYS A 117 -2.19 -15.88 -9.23
C LYS A 117 -0.97 -15.79 -10.15
N ALA A 118 0.13 -15.23 -9.64
CA ALA A 118 1.31 -14.90 -10.45
C ALA A 118 1.92 -16.12 -11.16
N LEU A 119 2.16 -17.21 -10.43
CA LEU A 119 2.69 -18.44 -11.01
C LEU A 119 1.66 -19.12 -11.93
N ALA A 120 0.40 -19.15 -11.53
CA ALA A 120 -0.68 -19.76 -12.32
C ALA A 120 -0.84 -19.10 -13.70
N ALA A 121 -0.78 -17.77 -13.78
CA ALA A 121 -0.85 -17.04 -15.03
C ALA A 121 0.30 -17.44 -16.00
N LYS A 122 1.52 -17.60 -15.48
CA LYS A 122 2.68 -18.02 -16.29
C LYS A 122 2.59 -19.49 -16.71
N LEU A 123 2.08 -20.37 -15.85
CA LEU A 123 1.83 -21.77 -16.21
C LEU A 123 0.74 -21.90 -17.27
N GLU A 124 -0.30 -21.07 -17.23
CA GLU A 124 -1.35 -21.04 -18.25
C GLU A 124 -0.85 -20.50 -19.60
N GLU A 125 -0.03 -19.45 -19.59
CA GLU A 125 0.63 -18.95 -20.79
C GLU A 125 1.51 -20.06 -21.41
N LEU A 126 2.26 -20.79 -20.57
CA LEU A 126 3.09 -21.89 -21.02
C LEU A 126 2.28 -23.07 -21.56
N SER A 127 1.23 -23.51 -20.86
CA SER A 127 0.39 -24.65 -21.26
C SER A 127 -0.30 -24.44 -22.61
N THR A 128 -0.57 -23.18 -22.97
CA THR A 128 -1.18 -22.81 -24.25
C THR A 128 -0.15 -22.50 -25.34
N GLY A 129 1.10 -22.16 -24.95
CA GLY A 129 2.18 -21.80 -25.86
C GLY A 129 3.04 -22.96 -26.36
N ILE A 130 3.17 -24.05 -25.59
CA ILE A 130 3.96 -25.23 -25.97
C ILE A 130 3.14 -26.52 -25.88
N VAL A 131 3.56 -27.54 -26.64
CA VAL A 131 2.94 -28.88 -26.59
C VAL A 131 3.83 -29.80 -25.77
N THR A 132 3.30 -30.33 -24.68
CA THR A 132 4.02 -31.26 -23.80
C THR A 132 3.33 -32.62 -23.77
N ASN A 133 4.09 -33.67 -23.46
CA ASN A 133 3.60 -35.04 -23.30
C ASN A 133 4.56 -35.82 -22.38
N LYS A 134 4.31 -37.12 -22.16
CA LYS A 134 5.15 -37.96 -21.29
C LYS A 134 6.62 -38.02 -21.70
N ASP A 135 6.92 -37.88 -22.99
CA ASP A 135 8.28 -37.93 -23.53
C ASP A 135 8.89 -36.53 -23.72
N GLN A 136 8.08 -35.47 -23.61
CA GLN A 136 8.44 -34.07 -23.81
C GLN A 136 7.85 -33.20 -22.70
N ALA A 137 8.17 -33.55 -21.46
CA ALA A 137 7.76 -32.78 -20.29
C ALA A 137 8.69 -31.58 -20.06
N ILE A 138 8.21 -30.61 -19.29
CA ILE A 138 9.07 -29.54 -18.76
C ILE A 138 9.62 -29.94 -17.40
N PHE A 139 10.78 -29.42 -17.03
CA PHE A 139 11.28 -29.46 -15.66
C PHE A 139 11.32 -28.05 -15.08
N LEU A 140 10.76 -27.86 -13.88
CA LEU A 140 10.71 -26.57 -13.21
C LEU A 140 11.77 -26.45 -12.12
N GLU A 141 12.54 -25.38 -12.20
CA GLU A 141 13.61 -25.05 -11.26
C GLU A 141 13.54 -23.58 -10.86
N GLY A 142 14.00 -23.29 -9.66
CA GLY A 142 14.01 -21.95 -9.12
C GLY A 142 15.39 -21.56 -8.61
N GLU A 143 15.68 -20.27 -8.70
CA GLU A 143 16.92 -19.67 -8.22
C GLU A 143 16.58 -18.31 -7.62
N ASN A 144 16.93 -18.10 -6.35
CA ASN A 144 16.49 -16.95 -5.58
C ASN A 144 14.96 -16.81 -5.62
N GLN A 145 14.45 -15.72 -6.21
CA GLN A 145 13.02 -15.46 -6.42
C GLN A 145 12.51 -15.78 -7.84
N ASN A 146 13.41 -16.22 -8.73
CA ASN A 146 13.11 -16.54 -10.13
C ASN A 146 12.68 -18.00 -10.29
N ILE A 147 11.89 -18.27 -11.33
CA ILE A 147 11.48 -19.61 -11.76
C ILE A 147 11.75 -19.76 -13.24
N PHE A 148 12.33 -20.90 -13.60
CA PHE A 148 12.69 -21.30 -14.94
C PHE A 148 12.03 -22.64 -15.30
N TYR A 149 11.96 -22.90 -16.59
CA TYR A 149 11.57 -24.21 -17.10
C TYR A 149 12.57 -24.70 -18.14
N THR A 150 12.99 -25.95 -18.02
CA THR A 150 13.72 -26.66 -19.06
C THR A 150 12.73 -27.38 -19.97
N TYR A 151 12.83 -27.17 -21.28
CA TYR A 151 12.05 -27.88 -22.30
C TYR A 151 12.95 -28.17 -23.50
N GLN A 152 13.01 -29.44 -23.94
CA GLN A 152 13.86 -29.87 -25.07
C GLN A 152 15.31 -29.36 -24.93
N ASP A 153 15.94 -29.64 -23.78
CA ASP A 153 17.30 -29.24 -23.42
C ASP A 153 17.58 -27.73 -23.38
N THR A 154 16.53 -26.90 -23.50
CA THR A 154 16.62 -25.45 -23.47
C THR A 154 16.02 -24.90 -22.19
N ILE A 155 16.79 -24.07 -21.49
CA ILE A 155 16.36 -23.37 -20.27
C ILE A 155 15.69 -22.05 -20.66
N ASN A 156 14.48 -21.85 -20.19
CA ASN A 156 13.65 -20.69 -20.46
C ASN A 156 13.15 -20.07 -19.15
N SER A 157 12.87 -18.77 -19.20
CA SER A 157 12.33 -18.01 -18.08
C SER A 157 10.82 -18.25 -17.94
N LEU A 158 10.34 -18.52 -16.73
CA LEU A 158 8.90 -18.62 -16.44
C LEU A 158 8.39 -17.41 -15.66
N LEU A 159 9.04 -17.10 -14.54
CA LEU A 159 8.71 -15.97 -13.67
C LEU A 159 10.01 -15.33 -13.21
N ILE A 160 10.27 -14.10 -13.66
CA ILE A 160 11.57 -13.42 -13.47
C ILE A 160 11.35 -12.05 -12.83
N THR A 161 12.23 -11.71 -11.89
CA THR A 161 12.22 -10.43 -11.16
C THR A 161 13.58 -9.74 -11.29
N GLY A 162 14.32 -9.90 -12.39
CA GLY A 162 15.69 -9.35 -12.54
C GLY A 162 16.38 -9.78 -13.83
N GLU A 163 17.67 -9.44 -13.98
CA GLU A 163 18.48 -10.00 -15.08
C GLU A 163 18.76 -11.50 -14.85
N LYS A 164 18.98 -12.20 -15.97
CA LYS A 164 19.14 -13.64 -16.04
C LYS A 164 20.43 -14.05 -15.31
N ASP A 165 20.34 -14.50 -14.06
CA ASP A 165 21.43 -15.31 -13.53
C ASP A 165 21.52 -16.58 -14.38
N THR A 166 22.74 -16.89 -14.82
CA THR A 166 23.02 -18.12 -15.53
C THR A 166 22.79 -19.26 -14.56
N ILE A 167 21.72 -20.05 -14.78
CA ILE A 167 21.42 -21.24 -13.97
C ILE A 167 22.70 -22.05 -13.80
N ASP A 168 23.20 -22.11 -12.57
CA ASP A 168 24.33 -22.94 -12.22
C ASP A 168 23.81 -24.38 -12.27
N LYS A 169 23.98 -25.04 -13.43
CA LYS A 169 23.45 -26.39 -13.70
C LYS A 169 23.94 -27.36 -12.62
N LYS A 170 23.16 -27.57 -11.56
CA LYS A 170 23.50 -28.51 -10.49
C LYS A 170 22.39 -29.50 -10.19
N ILE A 171 22.72 -30.73 -10.57
CA ILE A 171 22.24 -32.05 -10.14
C ILE A 171 20.72 -32.19 -10.07
N LEU A 172 20.19 -32.65 -11.20
CA LEU A 172 18.88 -33.26 -11.34
C LEU A 172 18.79 -34.48 -10.40
N PRO A 173 17.76 -34.59 -9.55
CA PRO A 173 17.51 -35.82 -8.78
C PRO A 173 17.38 -37.02 -9.72
N SER A 174 17.91 -38.17 -9.31
CA SER A 174 18.08 -39.37 -10.16
C SER A 174 16.78 -40.11 -10.49
N THR A 175 15.67 -39.78 -9.83
CA THR A 175 14.34 -40.33 -10.12
C THR A 175 13.34 -39.20 -10.27
N ARG A 176 12.76 -39.10 -11.46
CA ARG A 176 11.74 -38.10 -11.82
C ARG A 176 10.53 -38.81 -12.37
N SER A 177 9.36 -38.37 -11.92
CA SER A 177 8.08 -38.81 -12.48
C SER A 177 7.51 -37.72 -13.38
N VAL A 178 6.74 -38.11 -14.39
CA VAL A 178 6.14 -37.19 -15.36
C VAL A 178 4.62 -37.26 -15.24
N TYR A 179 3.98 -36.12 -15.00
CA TYR A 179 2.52 -36.02 -14.87
C TYR A 179 2.00 -34.79 -15.59
N ASP A 180 0.78 -34.87 -16.13
CA ASP A 180 0.03 -33.68 -16.55
C ASP A 180 -0.53 -32.98 -15.32
N ILE A 181 -0.09 -31.75 -15.05
CA ILE A 181 -0.50 -31.01 -13.86
C ILE A 181 -1.95 -30.52 -13.93
N THR A 182 -2.57 -30.57 -15.11
CA THR A 182 -3.99 -30.22 -15.29
C THR A 182 -4.93 -31.39 -15.06
N GLU A 183 -4.38 -32.62 -14.96
CA GLU A 183 -5.13 -33.78 -14.50
C GLU A 183 -5.63 -33.55 -13.08
N LYS A 184 -6.71 -34.24 -12.75
CA LYS A 184 -7.53 -33.87 -11.61
C LYS A 184 -7.29 -34.76 -10.40
N ILE A 185 -7.08 -34.14 -9.22
CA ILE A 185 -6.92 -34.88 -7.95
C ILE A 185 -8.10 -34.72 -6.99
N ALA A 186 -8.79 -33.58 -6.97
CA ALA A 186 -9.93 -33.36 -6.05
C ALA A 186 -11.01 -32.45 -6.66
N PHE A 187 -12.28 -32.78 -6.42
CA PHE A 187 -13.42 -31.85 -6.62
C PHE A 187 -13.70 -31.12 -5.31
N PRO A 188 -14.34 -29.93 -5.37
CA PRO A 188 -14.81 -29.24 -4.18
C PRO A 188 -15.83 -30.13 -3.45
N LYS A 189 -15.61 -30.33 -2.15
CA LYS A 189 -16.48 -31.10 -1.27
C LYS A 189 -17.63 -30.21 -0.81
N THR A 190 -18.52 -29.86 -1.73
CA THR A 190 -19.65 -28.92 -1.50
C THR A 190 -20.72 -29.40 -0.52
N ARG A 191 -20.56 -30.57 0.14
CA ARG A 191 -21.43 -31.01 1.23
C ARG A 191 -20.96 -30.51 2.59
N LYS A 192 -21.15 -29.21 2.84
CA LYS A 192 -21.55 -28.70 4.16
C LYS A 192 -22.59 -27.63 3.91
N ALA A 193 -23.72 -27.73 4.60
CA ALA A 193 -24.64 -26.61 4.71
C ALA A 193 -23.79 -25.38 5.06
N ARG A 194 -23.82 -24.34 4.22
CA ARG A 194 -23.44 -23.01 4.66
C ARG A 194 -24.35 -22.75 5.87
N LEU A 195 -23.87 -23.03 7.09
CA LEU A 195 -24.05 -22.05 8.14
C LEU A 195 -23.63 -20.75 7.46
N SER A 196 -24.57 -19.83 7.31
CA SER A 196 -24.40 -18.52 6.71
C SER A 196 -23.46 -17.73 7.60
N THR A 197 -22.20 -18.16 7.63
CA THR A 197 -21.14 -17.49 8.33
C THR A 197 -20.88 -16.24 7.52
N GLU A 198 -21.38 -15.11 8.02
CA GLU A 198 -21.10 -13.81 7.44
C GLU A 198 -19.58 -13.60 7.48
N ILE A 199 -19.02 -13.25 6.32
CA ILE A 199 -17.60 -12.93 6.17
C ILE A 199 -17.49 -11.40 6.20
N ASP A 200 -16.68 -10.89 7.09
CA ASP A 200 -16.23 -9.50 7.10
C ASP A 200 -14.95 -9.43 6.27
N SER A 201 -14.99 -8.68 5.17
CA SER A 201 -13.86 -8.58 4.26
C SER A 201 -13.74 -7.19 3.69
N ASN A 202 -12.51 -6.78 3.42
CA ASN A 202 -12.23 -5.63 2.59
C ASN A 202 -10.91 -5.86 1.87
N ILE A 203 -10.97 -5.84 0.54
CA ILE A 203 -9.83 -6.02 -0.35
C ILE A 203 -9.81 -4.80 -1.25
N LEU A 204 -8.82 -3.92 -1.06
CA LEU A 204 -8.71 -2.69 -1.82
C LEU A 204 -8.50 -2.98 -3.31
N PRO A 205 -9.10 -2.23 -4.24
CA PRO A 205 -8.70 -2.30 -5.65
C PRO A 205 -7.19 -2.05 -5.76
N TRP A 206 -6.48 -2.92 -6.49
CA TRP A 206 -5.03 -2.88 -6.58
C TRP A 206 -4.56 -2.84 -8.02
N THR A 207 -3.78 -1.82 -8.36
CA THR A 207 -3.08 -1.68 -9.63
C THR A 207 -1.59 -1.76 -9.39
N VAL A 208 -0.92 -2.65 -10.12
CA VAL A 208 0.53 -2.76 -10.14
C VAL A 208 1.07 -1.78 -11.19
N TYR A 209 1.65 -0.67 -10.73
CA TYR A 209 2.22 0.38 -11.60
C TYR A 209 3.66 0.07 -12.02
N GLU A 210 4.37 -0.70 -11.21
CA GLU A 210 5.75 -1.13 -11.44
C GLU A 210 6.02 -2.40 -10.60
N THR A 211 6.92 -3.24 -11.08
CA THR A 211 7.43 -4.42 -10.38
C THR A 211 8.93 -4.26 -10.15
N GLN A 212 9.41 -4.77 -9.03
CA GLN A 212 10.82 -4.81 -8.70
C GLN A 212 11.56 -5.82 -9.57
N THR A 213 12.67 -5.35 -10.17
CA THR A 213 13.64 -6.18 -10.88
C THR A 213 14.91 -6.41 -10.03
N ASP A 214 16.08 -6.25 -10.63
CA ASP A 214 17.43 -6.31 -10.05
C ASP A 214 17.68 -5.32 -8.90
N LYS A 215 16.96 -4.19 -8.86
CA LYS A 215 17.24 -3.14 -7.88
C LYS A 215 16.78 -3.55 -6.46
N PRO A 216 17.61 -3.38 -5.41
CA PRO A 216 17.30 -3.81 -4.04
C PRO A 216 16.35 -2.83 -3.30
N TRP A 217 15.27 -2.42 -3.97
CA TRP A 217 14.43 -1.30 -3.55
C TRP A 217 13.04 -1.69 -3.08
N CYS A 218 12.85 -2.92 -2.58
CA CYS A 218 11.54 -3.45 -2.18
C CYS A 218 10.72 -2.47 -1.32
N GLN A 219 11.38 -1.79 -0.36
CA GLN A 219 10.74 -0.78 0.47
C GLN A 219 10.23 0.45 -0.32
N TYR A 220 10.97 0.89 -1.34
CA TYR A 220 10.58 2.02 -2.19
C TYR A 220 9.47 1.65 -3.17
N TYR A 221 9.50 0.43 -3.72
CA TYR A 221 8.40 -0.11 -4.53
C TYR A 221 7.11 -0.20 -3.71
N THR A 222 7.19 -0.70 -2.47
CA THR A 222 6.01 -0.75 -1.60
C THR A 222 5.49 0.65 -1.24
N TYR A 223 6.36 1.65 -0.98
CA TYR A 223 5.91 3.04 -0.83
C TYR A 223 5.17 3.56 -2.07
N ALA A 224 5.80 3.42 -3.24
CA ALA A 224 5.23 3.91 -4.49
C ALA A 224 3.88 3.26 -4.77
N ALA A 225 3.77 1.94 -4.57
CA ALA A 225 2.53 1.21 -4.78
C ALA A 225 1.40 1.71 -3.86
N VAL A 226 1.65 1.90 -2.56
CA VAL A 226 0.64 2.43 -1.64
C VAL A 226 0.21 3.85 -2.03
N ILE A 227 1.18 4.72 -2.33
CA ILE A 227 0.93 6.13 -2.69
C ILE A 227 0.12 6.22 -3.99
N ASN A 228 0.50 5.48 -5.03
CA ASN A 228 -0.18 5.49 -6.33
C ASN A 228 -1.59 4.89 -6.25
N ASN A 229 -1.77 3.80 -5.50
CA ASN A 229 -3.10 3.20 -5.31
C ASN A 229 -4.04 4.12 -4.51
N GLN A 230 -3.55 4.81 -3.47
CA GLN A 230 -4.36 5.84 -2.79
C GLN A 230 -4.72 7.03 -3.70
N ALA A 231 -3.84 7.37 -4.65
CA ALA A 231 -4.10 8.43 -5.62
C ALA A 231 -4.98 8.00 -6.80
N GLY A 232 -5.21 6.68 -6.98
CA GLY A 232 -5.90 6.11 -8.13
C GLY A 232 -5.17 6.29 -9.46
N LYS A 233 -3.88 6.65 -9.44
CA LYS A 233 -3.02 6.86 -10.63
C LYS A 233 -1.55 6.87 -10.24
N GLU A 234 -0.68 6.68 -11.22
CA GLU A 234 0.76 6.83 -11.02
C GLU A 234 1.13 8.30 -10.77
N ILE A 235 1.64 8.61 -9.58
CA ILE A 235 2.18 9.92 -9.21
C ILE A 235 3.66 9.86 -8.78
N THR A 236 4.16 8.67 -8.45
CA THR A 236 5.56 8.42 -8.08
C THR A 236 6.00 7.02 -8.51
N SER A 237 7.29 6.73 -8.35
CA SER A 237 7.90 5.41 -8.55
C SER A 237 8.95 5.15 -7.48
N ALA A 238 9.40 3.89 -7.34
CA ALA A 238 10.47 3.50 -6.44
C ALA A 238 11.73 4.36 -6.66
N LYS A 239 12.10 4.54 -7.94
CA LYS A 239 13.23 5.39 -8.34
C LYS A 239 13.06 6.84 -7.87
N LYS A 240 11.89 7.46 -8.08
CA LYS A 240 11.65 8.84 -7.64
C LYS A 240 11.77 8.98 -6.13
N ILE A 241 11.32 7.99 -5.36
CA ILE A 241 11.37 8.03 -3.90
C ILE A 241 12.80 7.87 -3.40
N ILE A 242 13.58 6.91 -3.90
CA ILE A 242 14.96 6.74 -3.47
C ILE A 242 15.84 7.92 -3.89
N ASP A 243 15.68 8.45 -5.11
CA ASP A 243 16.40 9.64 -5.59
C ASP A 243 16.09 10.87 -4.75
N GLY A 244 14.83 11.04 -4.35
CA GLY A 244 14.41 12.14 -3.49
C GLY A 244 14.85 11.97 -2.03
N THR A 245 14.95 10.73 -1.54
CA THR A 245 15.45 10.43 -0.20
C THR A 245 16.95 10.70 -0.12
N TYR A 246 17.70 10.29 -1.16
CA TYR A 246 19.16 10.40 -1.22
C TYR A 246 19.64 11.16 -2.46
N PRO A 247 19.39 12.49 -2.54
CA PRO A 247 19.69 13.28 -3.73
C PRO A 247 21.19 13.46 -3.97
N GLN A 248 22.05 13.08 -3.02
CA GLN A 248 23.51 13.18 -3.14
C GLN A 248 24.19 11.81 -3.30
N ALA A 249 23.44 10.71 -3.24
CA ALA A 249 23.97 9.38 -3.45
C ALA A 249 24.11 9.08 -4.95
N THR A 250 25.19 8.37 -5.32
CA THR A 250 25.38 7.89 -6.70
C THR A 250 24.40 6.78 -7.03
N ASP A 251 24.21 6.48 -8.31
CA ASP A 251 23.40 5.33 -8.72
C ASP A 251 24.01 4.02 -8.22
N GLU A 252 25.34 3.86 -8.27
CA GLU A 252 26.06 2.71 -7.70
C GLU A 252 25.76 2.50 -6.22
N GLN A 253 25.74 3.57 -5.41
CA GLN A 253 25.39 3.48 -3.99
C GLN A 253 23.94 3.02 -3.81
N LYS A 254 23.01 3.54 -4.61
CA LYS A 254 21.60 3.17 -4.54
C LYS A 254 21.38 1.73 -4.99
N GLU A 255 22.24 1.18 -5.84
CA GLU A 255 22.16 -0.20 -6.32
C GLU A 255 22.87 -1.20 -5.41
N ASP A 256 23.69 -0.74 -4.46
CA ASP A 256 24.36 -1.58 -3.47
C ASP A 256 23.43 -1.90 -2.29
N THR A 257 23.13 -3.17 -2.07
CA THR A 257 22.18 -3.52 -1.01
C THR A 257 22.70 -3.28 0.41
N SER A 258 24.01 -3.44 0.64
CA SER A 258 24.60 -3.15 1.96
C SER A 258 24.46 -1.67 2.30
N TRP A 259 24.63 -0.80 1.33
CA TRP A 259 24.39 0.63 1.45
C TRP A 259 22.91 0.89 1.76
N ILE A 260 21.98 0.31 1.01
CA ILE A 260 20.53 0.46 1.27
C ILE A 260 20.15 0.04 2.69
N ILE A 261 20.65 -1.11 3.16
CA ILE A 261 20.36 -1.63 4.51
C ILE A 261 21.00 -0.77 5.60
N SER A 262 22.19 -0.22 5.34
CA SER A 262 22.88 0.65 6.31
C SER A 262 22.18 2.00 6.52
N ASN A 263 21.39 2.43 5.55
CA ASN A 263 20.64 3.67 5.63
C ASN A 263 19.39 3.55 6.50
N SER A 264 18.99 4.66 7.12
CA SER A 264 17.90 4.65 8.08
C SER A 264 16.55 4.62 7.38
N VAL A 265 15.74 3.60 7.68
CA VAL A 265 14.31 3.54 7.28
C VAL A 265 13.58 4.85 7.60
N ASN A 266 13.92 5.52 8.71
CA ASN A 266 13.31 6.79 9.10
C ASN A 266 13.55 7.92 8.08
N GLU A 267 14.66 7.92 7.36
CA GLU A 267 14.95 8.93 6.33
C GLU A 267 13.98 8.80 5.16
N SER A 268 13.81 7.59 4.64
CA SER A 268 12.83 7.32 3.57
C SER A 268 11.38 7.57 4.03
N MET A 269 11.02 7.22 5.27
CA MET A 269 9.71 7.54 5.84
C MET A 269 9.49 9.06 5.96
N ASN A 270 10.51 9.81 6.42
CA ASN A 270 10.44 11.26 6.53
C ASN A 270 10.30 11.90 5.14
N TYR A 271 11.02 11.39 4.14
CA TYR A 271 10.85 11.82 2.75
C TYR A 271 9.42 11.56 2.28
N VAL A 272 8.86 10.37 2.51
CA VAL A 272 7.49 10.03 2.12
C VAL A 272 6.47 10.96 2.79
N ASN A 273 6.55 11.14 4.11
CA ASN A 273 5.67 12.04 4.87
C ASN A 273 5.75 13.48 4.36
N LYS A 274 6.96 13.93 4.05
CA LYS A 274 7.21 15.29 3.55
C LYS A 274 6.81 15.48 2.10
N THR A 275 7.03 14.53 1.23
CA THR A 275 6.78 14.73 -0.20
C THR A 275 5.31 14.48 -0.55
N PHE A 276 4.66 13.53 0.12
CA PHE A 276 3.31 13.07 -0.22
C PHE A 276 2.25 13.41 0.84
N ASP A 277 2.58 14.30 1.79
CA ASP A 277 1.71 14.73 2.88
C ASP A 277 1.11 13.56 3.67
N LYS A 278 1.93 12.56 4.02
CA LYS A 278 1.51 11.37 4.79
C LYS A 278 1.95 11.45 6.26
N ASP A 279 1.32 10.64 7.13
CA ASP A 279 1.70 10.44 8.54
C ASP A 279 2.11 8.97 8.82
N LEU A 280 3.03 8.46 8.00
CA LEU A 280 3.53 7.10 8.09
C LEU A 280 4.20 6.84 9.45
N LYS A 281 3.81 5.74 10.08
CA LYS A 281 4.31 5.25 11.38
C LYS A 281 4.93 3.87 11.23
N ARG A 282 5.80 3.51 12.17
CA ARG A 282 6.45 2.19 12.24
C ARG A 282 6.20 1.52 13.59
N THR A 283 5.99 0.21 13.60
CA THR A 283 5.93 -0.61 14.81
C THR A 283 6.67 -1.93 14.60
N PRO A 284 7.38 -2.48 15.61
CA PRO A 284 7.90 -3.85 15.54
C PRO A 284 6.77 -4.87 15.35
N GLY A 285 7.06 -5.96 14.64
CA GLY A 285 6.13 -7.07 14.38
C GLY A 285 4.92 -6.69 13.53
N LEU A 286 3.89 -7.54 13.60
CA LEU A 286 2.61 -7.36 12.93
C LEU A 286 1.66 -6.45 13.72
N LEU A 287 0.75 -5.79 13.01
CA LEU A 287 -0.40 -5.13 13.61
C LEU A 287 -1.42 -6.17 14.13
N SER A 288 -2.19 -5.79 15.15
CA SER A 288 -3.39 -6.54 15.52
C SER A 288 -4.42 -6.48 14.39
N PHE A 289 -5.28 -7.49 14.29
CA PHE A 289 -6.33 -7.52 13.27
C PHE A 289 -7.21 -6.26 13.29
N ASP A 290 -7.64 -5.77 14.46
CA ASP A 290 -8.45 -4.54 14.56
C ASP A 290 -7.75 -3.32 13.95
N LYS A 291 -6.41 -3.23 14.09
CA LYS A 291 -5.63 -2.15 13.48
C LYS A 291 -5.51 -2.33 11.97
N VAL A 292 -5.25 -3.55 11.50
CA VAL A 292 -5.26 -3.87 10.06
C VAL A 292 -6.60 -3.48 9.46
N LYS A 293 -7.70 -3.98 10.04
CA LYS A 293 -9.06 -3.69 9.59
C LYS A 293 -9.33 -2.19 9.56
N ALA A 294 -8.99 -1.46 10.62
CA ALA A 294 -9.16 -0.01 10.65
C ALA A 294 -8.35 0.73 9.58
N GLU A 295 -7.12 0.28 9.27
CA GLU A 295 -6.31 0.86 8.20
C GLU A 295 -6.93 0.58 6.82
N ILE A 296 -7.22 -0.69 6.52
CA ILE A 296 -7.78 -1.12 5.23
C ILE A 296 -9.16 -0.50 4.98
N ASP A 297 -10.06 -0.49 5.97
CA ASP A 297 -11.41 0.11 5.86
C ASP A 297 -11.38 1.62 5.59
N ASN A 298 -10.26 2.27 5.92
CA ASN A 298 -10.05 3.68 5.60
C ASN A 298 -9.14 3.89 4.37
N HIS A 299 -9.02 2.88 3.49
CA HIS A 299 -8.21 2.93 2.27
C HIS A 299 -6.73 3.23 2.54
N ARG A 300 -6.18 2.66 3.62
CA ARG A 300 -4.76 2.75 3.98
C ARG A 300 -4.15 1.36 3.98
N PRO A 301 -3.57 0.91 2.85
CA PRO A 301 -2.76 -0.30 2.83
C PRO A 301 -1.61 -0.21 3.84
N VAL A 302 -1.16 -1.37 4.31
CA VAL A 302 -0.11 -1.52 5.31
C VAL A 302 1.12 -2.14 4.65
N ILE A 303 2.32 -1.66 4.96
CA ILE A 303 3.56 -2.28 4.47
C ILE A 303 4.13 -3.18 5.55
N THR A 304 4.33 -4.45 5.23
CA THR A 304 4.92 -5.44 6.12
C THR A 304 6.35 -5.72 5.67
N ASN A 305 7.30 -5.47 6.56
CA ASN A 305 8.71 -5.76 6.34
C ASN A 305 9.04 -7.12 6.95
N LEU A 306 9.88 -7.84 6.21
CA LEU A 306 10.23 -9.21 6.41
C LEU A 306 11.74 -9.31 6.64
N LYS A 307 12.15 -10.28 7.44
CA LYS A 307 13.57 -10.63 7.65
C LYS A 307 13.78 -12.11 7.36
N SER A 308 14.95 -12.45 6.86
CA SER A 308 15.40 -13.82 6.65
C SER A 308 16.76 -13.99 7.34
N ASP A 309 17.07 -15.20 7.77
CA ASP A 309 18.39 -15.52 8.33
C ASP A 309 19.42 -15.76 7.21
N THR A 310 18.95 -16.06 5.99
CA THR A 310 19.77 -16.45 4.83
C THR A 310 19.85 -15.40 3.74
N THR A 311 19.02 -14.34 3.82
CA THR A 311 18.99 -13.25 2.84
C THR A 311 18.72 -11.90 3.49
N GLU A 312 18.90 -10.85 2.70
CA GLU A 312 18.52 -9.49 3.04
C GLU A 312 17.00 -9.35 3.28
N ALA A 313 16.62 -8.29 4.00
CA ALA A 313 15.23 -7.99 4.35
C ALA A 313 14.36 -7.72 3.10
N HIS A 314 13.07 -8.03 3.18
CA HIS A 314 12.11 -7.79 2.08
C HIS A 314 10.90 -6.97 2.54
N SER A 315 10.20 -6.31 1.60
CA SER A 315 8.99 -5.52 1.88
C SER A 315 7.84 -5.93 0.99
N ILE A 316 6.66 -6.11 1.58
CA ILE A 316 5.41 -6.42 0.88
C ILE A 316 4.28 -5.51 1.35
N VAL A 317 3.21 -5.38 0.56
CA VAL A 317 2.04 -4.57 0.92
C VAL A 317 0.87 -5.47 1.29
N GLN A 318 0.34 -5.32 2.49
CA GLN A 318 -0.96 -5.83 2.89
C GLN A 318 -2.05 -4.88 2.42
N MET A 319 -2.92 -5.36 1.54
CA MET A 319 -3.94 -4.55 0.87
C MET A 319 -5.38 -5.03 1.15
N GLY A 320 -5.54 -6.12 1.88
CA GLY A 320 -6.87 -6.60 2.26
C GLY A 320 -6.87 -7.66 3.35
N TYR A 321 -8.08 -7.99 3.78
CA TYR A 321 -8.36 -9.09 4.70
C TYR A 321 -9.71 -9.74 4.39
N THR A 322 -9.83 -10.99 4.83
CA THR A 322 -11.06 -11.78 4.90
C THR A 322 -11.14 -12.41 6.28
N ALA A 323 -12.26 -12.28 6.97
CA ALA A 323 -12.43 -12.71 8.35
C ALA A 323 -13.85 -13.24 8.60
N VAL A 324 -14.00 -14.15 9.55
CA VAL A 324 -15.32 -14.60 9.98
C VAL A 324 -15.94 -13.60 10.95
N GLN A 325 -17.09 -13.05 10.60
CA GLN A 325 -17.79 -12.07 11.43
C GLN A 325 -18.20 -12.68 12.76
N GLY A 326 -17.91 -11.97 13.85
CA GLY A 326 -18.33 -12.36 15.20
C GLY A 326 -17.60 -13.57 15.80
N ASN A 327 -16.57 -14.12 15.15
CA ASN A 327 -15.79 -15.24 15.69
C ASN A 327 -14.28 -14.95 15.73
N PRO A 328 -13.77 -14.34 16.81
CA PRO A 328 -12.35 -13.99 16.95
C PRO A 328 -11.41 -15.20 17.11
N SER A 329 -11.97 -16.41 17.32
CA SER A 329 -11.21 -17.66 17.36
C SER A 329 -10.83 -18.14 15.97
N LEU A 330 -11.60 -17.78 14.93
CA LEU A 330 -11.22 -18.00 13.54
C LEU A 330 -10.41 -16.79 13.05
N LYS A 331 -9.22 -17.08 12.57
CA LYS A 331 -8.23 -16.05 12.27
C LYS A 331 -8.39 -15.60 10.83
N PRO A 332 -8.18 -14.30 10.54
CA PRO A 332 -8.36 -13.77 9.21
C PRO A 332 -7.33 -14.33 8.24
N PHE A 333 -7.63 -14.23 6.96
CA PHE A 333 -6.67 -14.31 5.88
C PHE A 333 -6.29 -12.90 5.44
N TYR A 334 -5.04 -12.73 5.03
CA TYR A 334 -4.50 -11.46 4.58
C TYR A 334 -4.13 -11.54 3.11
N HIS A 335 -4.50 -10.48 2.39
CA HIS A 335 -4.22 -10.30 0.98
C HIS A 335 -3.02 -9.38 0.84
N TYR A 336 -2.00 -9.87 0.13
CA TYR A 336 -0.73 -9.18 -0.03
C TYR A 336 -0.37 -9.00 -1.49
N TRP A 337 0.38 -7.94 -1.76
CA TRP A 337 1.13 -7.74 -2.99
C TRP A 337 2.63 -7.78 -2.69
N ASN A 338 3.35 -8.57 -3.49
CA ASN A 338 4.81 -8.65 -3.46
C ASN A 338 5.36 -7.81 -4.64
N PRO A 339 6.30 -6.87 -4.42
CA PRO A 339 6.91 -6.09 -5.50
C PRO A 339 7.44 -6.89 -6.68
N TRP A 340 7.79 -8.16 -6.47
CA TRP A 340 8.26 -9.07 -7.51
C TRP A 340 7.19 -9.51 -8.51
N TRP A 341 5.90 -9.34 -8.18
CA TRP A 341 4.80 -9.97 -8.90
C TRP A 341 3.83 -8.94 -9.46
N GLU A 342 3.26 -9.27 -10.62
CA GLU A 342 2.18 -8.51 -11.27
C GLU A 342 0.81 -8.71 -10.59
N ASP A 343 0.73 -9.63 -9.63
CA ASP A 343 -0.51 -9.99 -8.95
C ASP A 343 -0.28 -10.26 -7.45
N THR A 344 -1.38 -10.57 -6.78
CA THR A 344 -1.52 -10.71 -5.33
C THR A 344 -1.52 -12.17 -4.90
N PHE A 345 -1.39 -12.35 -3.59
CA PHE A 345 -1.46 -13.65 -2.94
C PHE A 345 -2.18 -13.56 -1.60
N VAL A 346 -2.61 -14.71 -1.09
CA VAL A 346 -3.30 -14.83 0.18
C VAL A 346 -2.54 -15.78 1.10
N VAL A 347 -2.46 -15.40 2.37
CA VAL A 347 -1.84 -16.19 3.45
C VAL A 347 -2.69 -16.08 4.72
N SER A 348 -2.69 -17.12 5.54
CA SER A 348 -3.33 -17.09 6.86
C SER A 348 -2.64 -16.08 7.78
N SER A 349 -3.39 -15.35 8.60
CA SER A 349 -2.82 -14.47 9.62
C SER A 349 -2.14 -15.21 10.78
N ASN A 350 -2.37 -16.52 10.93
CA ASN A 350 -1.67 -17.37 11.89
C ASN A 350 -0.27 -17.77 11.42
N SER A 351 0.05 -17.52 10.15
CA SER A 351 1.34 -17.88 9.59
C SER A 351 2.47 -17.19 10.37
N PRO A 352 3.43 -17.92 10.96
CA PRO A 352 4.55 -17.30 11.68
C PRO A 352 5.61 -16.71 10.75
N TYR A 353 5.62 -17.12 9.48
CA TYR A 353 6.55 -16.71 8.44
C TYR A 353 5.94 -17.02 7.07
N ILE A 354 6.58 -16.53 6.01
CA ILE A 354 6.19 -16.80 4.64
C ILE A 354 7.39 -17.30 3.83
N PHE A 355 7.16 -18.20 2.88
CA PHE A 355 8.19 -18.60 1.91
C PHE A 355 8.03 -17.82 0.61
N LEU A 356 9.05 -17.07 0.21
CA LEU A 356 9.08 -16.35 -1.05
C LEU A 356 10.36 -16.71 -1.80
N GLY A 357 10.23 -17.30 -2.98
CA GLY A 357 11.37 -17.93 -3.64
C GLY A 357 11.94 -19.07 -2.79
N GLU A 358 13.27 -19.16 -2.70
CA GLU A 358 13.94 -20.16 -1.88
C GLU A 358 14.01 -19.83 -0.38
N ASP A 359 13.66 -18.61 0.04
CA ASP A 359 13.90 -18.17 1.42
C ASP A 359 12.66 -18.12 2.29
N LYS A 360 12.91 -18.30 3.59
CA LYS A 360 11.94 -18.20 4.67
C LYS A 360 12.02 -16.82 5.30
N TYR A 361 10.89 -16.13 5.31
CA TYR A 361 10.78 -14.76 5.79
C TYR A 361 9.89 -14.67 7.03
N GLU A 362 10.46 -14.18 8.13
CA GLU A 362 9.71 -13.84 9.34
C GLU A 362 9.19 -12.40 9.30
N TRP A 363 8.07 -12.16 9.95
CA TRP A 363 7.53 -10.81 10.14
C TRP A 363 8.46 -9.98 11.03
N TYR A 364 8.95 -8.85 10.53
CA TYR A 364 9.93 -8.04 11.25
C TYR A 364 9.33 -6.76 11.83
N TYR A 365 8.79 -5.88 10.99
CA TYR A 365 8.12 -4.66 11.41
C TYR A 365 7.07 -4.23 10.40
N THR A 366 6.14 -3.40 10.85
CA THR A 366 5.04 -2.90 10.03
C THR A 366 5.11 -1.39 9.92
N MET A 367 4.90 -0.86 8.70
CA MET A 367 4.67 0.55 8.44
C MET A 367 3.21 0.78 8.05
N TYR A 368 2.56 1.76 8.68
CA TYR A 368 1.11 1.95 8.60
C TYR A 368 0.74 3.43 8.78
N ASN A 369 -0.54 3.76 8.71
CA ASN A 369 -1.05 5.12 8.82
C ASN A 369 -0.63 6.00 7.62
N PHE A 370 -0.84 5.51 6.40
CA PHE A 370 -0.75 6.30 5.16
C PHE A 370 -1.91 7.33 5.04
N GLN A 371 -2.29 7.93 6.16
CA GLN A 371 -3.28 8.97 6.24
C GLN A 371 -2.68 10.28 5.71
N GLU A 372 -3.49 11.05 4.98
CA GLU A 372 -3.13 12.44 4.67
C GLU A 372 -3.00 13.28 5.93
N MET A 373 -1.91 14.03 6.00
CA MET A 373 -1.67 14.98 7.07
C MET A 373 -2.77 16.05 7.07
N LYS A 374 -3.33 16.31 8.25
CA LYS A 374 -4.34 17.36 8.46
C LYS A 374 -3.84 18.35 9.52
N PRO A 375 -2.92 19.27 9.17
CA PRO A 375 -2.47 20.29 10.10
C PRO A 375 -3.65 21.14 10.56
N ALA A 376 -3.71 21.44 11.85
CA ALA A 376 -4.73 22.29 12.43
C ALA A 376 -4.07 23.42 13.22
N VAL A 377 -4.68 24.61 13.20
CA VAL A 377 -4.33 25.69 14.12
C VAL A 377 -5.39 25.82 15.20
N SER A 378 -4.96 25.83 16.45
CA SER A 378 -5.80 26.03 17.64
C SER A 378 -5.37 27.28 18.38
N TYR A 379 -6.32 28.04 18.92
CA TYR A 379 -6.04 29.33 19.52
C TYR A 379 -7.09 29.73 20.56
N SER A 380 -6.68 30.62 21.47
CA SER A 380 -7.56 31.22 22.46
C SER A 380 -7.17 32.66 22.73
N SER A 381 -8.12 33.43 23.26
CA SER A 381 -7.95 34.82 23.63
C SER A 381 -8.27 35.04 25.11
N PHE A 382 -7.45 35.83 25.78
CA PHE A 382 -7.78 36.41 27.06
C PHE A 382 -8.57 37.69 26.81
N VAL A 383 -9.87 37.66 27.15
CA VAL A 383 -10.79 38.76 26.92
C VAL A 383 -11.11 39.45 28.23
N GLN A 384 -11.18 40.79 28.19
CA GLN A 384 -11.60 41.61 29.32
C GLN A 384 -12.85 41.01 30.00
N ASP A 385 -12.80 40.92 31.33
CA ASP A 385 -13.87 40.42 32.22
C ASP A 385 -14.31 38.97 31.99
N LYS A 386 -13.88 38.32 30.90
CA LYS A 386 -14.15 36.91 30.55
C LYS A 386 -12.95 35.98 30.73
N ARG A 387 -11.75 36.54 30.91
CA ARG A 387 -10.47 35.80 31.01
C ARG A 387 -10.22 34.95 29.75
N TRP A 388 -9.47 33.86 29.89
CA TRP A 388 -9.24 32.92 28.79
C TRP A 388 -10.55 32.26 28.37
N LEU A 389 -10.93 32.48 27.11
CA LEU A 389 -12.01 31.73 26.48
C LEU A 389 -11.56 30.31 26.14
N PRO A 390 -12.50 29.37 25.92
CA PRO A 390 -12.18 28.04 25.40
C PRO A 390 -11.33 28.12 24.12
N THR A 391 -10.42 27.17 23.95
CA THR A 391 -9.65 27.02 22.70
C THR A 391 -10.58 26.67 21.55
N VAL A 392 -10.41 27.37 20.44
CA VAL A 392 -11.12 27.14 19.17
C VAL A 392 -10.12 26.72 18.09
N GLU A 393 -10.61 26.18 16.97
CA GLU A 393 -9.76 25.71 15.87
C GLU A 393 -10.17 26.33 14.52
N ASN A 394 -9.23 26.39 13.57
CA ASN A 394 -9.44 26.60 12.14
C ASN A 394 -10.66 27.48 11.75
N GLY A 395 -10.48 28.80 11.82
CA GLY A 395 -11.45 29.79 11.34
C GLY A 395 -12.60 30.10 12.28
N GLN A 396 -12.72 29.39 13.41
CA GLN A 396 -13.72 29.70 14.44
C GLN A 396 -13.41 30.99 15.20
N LEU A 397 -14.43 31.72 15.61
CA LEU A 397 -14.25 32.97 16.34
C LEU A 397 -13.64 32.74 17.74
N SER A 398 -12.52 33.42 18.03
CA SER A 398 -11.98 33.59 19.39
C SER A 398 -12.10 35.05 19.81
N GLY A 399 -12.83 35.32 20.88
CA GLY A 399 -13.09 36.68 21.36
C GLY A 399 -14.59 36.98 21.47
N THR A 400 -14.95 38.25 21.31
CA THR A 400 -16.35 38.69 21.30
C THR A 400 -16.57 39.75 20.23
N THR A 401 -17.71 39.72 19.55
CA THR A 401 -18.16 40.80 18.66
C THR A 401 -19.36 41.52 19.29
N GLY A 402 -19.47 42.83 19.09
CA GLY A 402 -20.62 43.63 19.55
C GLY A 402 -20.70 43.91 21.06
N LEU A 403 -19.82 43.32 21.88
CA LEU A 403 -19.79 43.52 23.34
C LEU A 403 -18.81 44.60 23.80
N GLY A 404 -17.96 45.10 22.90
CA GLY A 404 -16.99 46.15 23.25
C GLY A 404 -15.82 45.70 24.13
N LEU A 405 -15.61 44.38 24.29
CA LEU A 405 -14.57 43.84 25.18
C LEU A 405 -13.24 43.67 24.44
N ARG A 406 -12.14 44.16 25.03
CA ARG A 406 -10.79 44.03 24.45
C ARG A 406 -10.23 42.61 24.63
N VAL A 407 -9.50 42.16 23.62
CA VAL A 407 -8.50 41.10 23.78
C VAL A 407 -7.25 41.69 24.42
N GLU A 408 -6.71 41.03 25.44
CA GLU A 408 -5.47 41.43 26.13
C GLU A 408 -4.29 40.50 25.83
N ALA A 409 -4.56 39.21 25.59
CA ALA A 409 -3.54 38.22 25.24
C ALA A 409 -4.09 37.11 24.34
N ILE A 410 -3.20 36.43 23.62
CA ILE A 410 -3.51 35.38 22.65
C ILE A 410 -2.51 34.22 22.82
N LYS A 411 -3.00 32.98 22.67
CA LYS A 411 -2.19 31.76 22.51
C LYS A 411 -2.58 31.08 21.22
N ILE A 412 -1.61 30.60 20.46
CA ILE A 412 -1.81 29.94 19.16
C ILE A 412 -0.88 28.74 19.08
N ASN A 413 -1.40 27.58 18.72
CA ASN A 413 -0.65 26.36 18.54
C ASN A 413 -0.99 25.69 17.20
N VAL A 414 -0.11 24.82 16.71
CA VAL A 414 -0.37 23.95 15.56
C VAL A 414 -0.25 22.49 15.99
N SER A 415 -1.12 21.64 15.45
CA SER A 415 -1.15 20.19 15.68
C SER A 415 -1.34 19.45 14.35
N GLY A 416 -1.35 18.11 14.41
CA GLY A 416 -1.60 17.27 13.22
C GLY A 416 -0.44 17.24 12.22
N LEU A 417 0.79 17.53 12.69
CA LEU A 417 2.01 17.42 11.88
C LEU A 417 2.55 15.99 11.94
N ALA A 418 2.89 15.44 10.78
CA ALA A 418 3.53 14.13 10.70
C ALA A 418 4.98 14.17 11.19
N SER A 419 5.51 13.00 11.55
CA SER A 419 6.94 12.84 11.83
C SER A 419 7.80 13.28 10.63
N GLY A 420 8.90 13.98 10.90
CA GLY A 420 9.81 14.54 9.89
C GLY A 420 9.41 15.91 9.35
N ILE A 421 8.22 16.43 9.70
CA ILE A 421 7.82 17.80 9.36
C ILE A 421 8.29 18.76 10.43
N SER A 422 9.29 19.58 10.10
CA SER A 422 9.76 20.64 10.98
C SER A 422 8.84 21.86 10.94
N GLY A 423 8.85 22.64 12.02
CA GLY A 423 8.18 23.94 12.10
C GLY A 423 7.01 24.01 13.07
N GLY A 424 6.28 25.11 13.01
CA GLY A 424 5.17 25.43 13.90
C GLY A 424 4.61 26.81 13.57
N ILE A 425 4.17 27.53 14.60
CA ILE A 425 3.59 28.87 14.47
C ILE A 425 4.32 29.87 15.37
N ALA A 426 4.61 31.03 14.81
CA ALA A 426 5.24 32.15 15.49
C ALA A 426 4.40 33.41 15.30
N TYR A 427 4.28 34.21 16.35
CA TYR A 427 3.39 35.37 16.34
C TYR A 427 3.81 36.44 17.35
N SER A 428 3.42 37.68 17.05
CA SER A 428 3.65 38.85 17.90
C SER A 428 2.40 39.72 17.93
N THR A 429 2.22 40.45 19.03
CA THR A 429 1.11 41.38 19.21
C THR A 429 1.62 42.79 19.45
N HIS A 430 0.92 43.78 18.89
CA HIS A 430 1.06 45.19 19.25
C HIS A 430 0.11 45.50 20.40
N VAL A 431 0.66 45.86 21.55
CA VAL A 431 -0.13 46.13 22.76
C VAL A 431 -0.12 47.63 23.05
N GLN A 432 -1.25 48.15 23.52
CA GLN A 432 -1.37 49.51 24.02
C GLN A 432 -0.21 49.88 24.96
N ASP A 433 0.35 51.07 24.77
CA ASP A 433 1.41 51.69 25.59
C ASP A 433 2.74 50.90 25.65
N ILE A 434 2.83 49.76 24.96
CA ILE A 434 4.02 48.90 24.87
C ILE A 434 4.55 48.84 23.43
N GLY A 435 3.66 48.81 22.44
CA GLY A 435 4.00 48.61 21.04
C GLY A 435 4.12 47.13 20.67
N TRP A 436 4.90 46.84 19.62
CA TRP A 436 5.18 45.47 19.19
C TRP A 436 6.04 44.74 20.22
N GLN A 437 5.51 43.66 20.77
CA GLN A 437 6.26 42.77 21.65
C GLN A 437 7.12 41.78 20.85
N PRO A 438 8.15 41.17 21.47
CA PRO A 438 8.91 40.08 20.85
C PRO A 438 8.00 38.94 20.37
N GLU A 439 8.44 38.24 19.34
CA GLU A 439 7.74 37.08 18.81
C GLU A 439 7.78 35.92 19.81
N VAL A 440 6.65 35.23 19.94
CA VAL A 440 6.51 34.01 20.73
C VAL A 440 6.09 32.86 19.81
N SER A 441 6.22 31.62 20.27
CA SER A 441 5.91 30.42 19.47
C SER A 441 5.01 29.44 20.20
N ASN A 442 4.24 28.65 19.44
CA ASN A 442 3.55 27.43 19.87
C ASN A 442 2.99 27.45 21.31
N GLY A 443 1.82 28.07 21.50
CA GLY A 443 1.08 28.06 22.76
C GLY A 443 1.60 29.04 23.81
N GLN A 444 2.74 29.69 23.59
CA GLN A 444 3.23 30.78 24.43
C GLN A 444 2.31 32.00 24.39
N MET A 445 2.23 32.76 25.47
CA MET A 445 1.33 33.92 25.51
C MET A 445 1.95 35.13 24.81
N ALA A 446 1.23 35.71 23.83
CA ALA A 446 1.50 37.06 23.32
C ALA A 446 0.49 38.04 23.93
N GLY A 447 0.91 39.26 24.28
CA GLY A 447 0.05 40.26 24.92
C GLY A 447 0.33 40.45 26.41
N THR A 448 -0.70 40.84 27.15
CA THR A 448 -0.66 40.97 28.61
C THR A 448 -1.88 40.28 29.24
N ASN A 449 -1.71 39.77 30.45
CA ASN A 449 -2.80 39.14 31.19
C ASN A 449 -3.10 39.97 32.44
N GLY A 450 -4.32 40.50 32.54
CA GLY A 450 -4.79 41.21 33.73
C GLY A 450 -4.21 42.61 33.94
N LYS A 451 -3.42 43.11 32.99
CA LYS A 451 -2.87 44.48 33.01
C LYS A 451 -3.82 45.52 32.43
N LYS A 452 -4.99 45.09 31.93
CA LYS A 452 -6.01 45.95 31.31
C LYS A 452 -5.52 46.70 30.06
N LEU A 453 -4.48 46.19 29.40
CA LEU A 453 -3.96 46.74 28.15
C LEU A 453 -4.55 45.95 26.96
N ARG A 454 -5.05 46.67 25.96
CA ARG A 454 -5.62 46.07 24.74
C ARG A 454 -4.53 45.63 23.76
N VAL A 455 -4.75 44.52 23.09
CA VAL A 455 -4.07 44.20 21.83
C VAL A 455 -4.71 45.02 20.72
N GLU A 456 -3.89 45.63 19.88
CA GLU A 456 -4.32 46.52 18.78
C GLU A 456 -4.04 45.92 17.40
N ALA A 457 -2.97 45.12 17.28
CA ALA A 457 -2.61 44.40 16.06
C ALA A 457 -1.90 43.08 16.37
N ILE A 458 -1.87 42.18 15.38
CA ILE A 458 -1.19 40.89 15.44
C ILE A 458 -0.48 40.59 14.10
N LYS A 459 0.65 39.90 14.19
CA LYS A 459 1.34 39.22 13.08
C LYS A 459 1.51 37.75 13.43
N ILE A 460 1.24 36.87 12.47
CA ILE A 460 1.29 35.42 12.59
C ILE A 460 1.98 34.85 11.36
N ARG A 461 2.94 33.95 11.54
CA ARG A 461 3.61 33.22 10.46
C ARG A 461 3.83 31.76 10.85
N LEU A 462 3.91 30.90 9.84
CA LEU A 462 4.37 29.52 10.02
C LEU A 462 5.89 29.47 9.95
N THR A 463 6.48 28.43 10.54
CA THR A 463 7.93 28.20 10.53
C THR A 463 8.27 26.83 9.95
N GLY A 464 9.56 26.56 9.73
CA GLY A 464 10.05 25.26 9.23
C GLY A 464 9.44 24.83 7.90
N ASP A 465 9.35 23.52 7.69
CA ASP A 465 8.76 22.91 6.50
C ASP A 465 7.26 23.17 6.39
N LEU A 466 6.55 23.33 7.51
CA LEU A 466 5.13 23.68 7.50
C LEU A 466 4.88 24.97 6.69
N SER A 467 5.75 25.98 6.83
CA SER A 467 5.63 27.25 6.10
C SER A 467 5.85 27.15 4.59
N LYS A 468 6.46 26.06 4.10
CA LYS A 468 6.68 25.82 2.67
C LYS A 468 5.42 25.26 2.00
N LYS A 469 4.60 24.53 2.75
CA LYS A 469 3.42 23.81 2.27
C LYS A 469 2.09 24.50 2.56
N TYR A 470 2.05 25.25 3.65
CA TYR A 470 0.86 25.94 4.13
C TYR A 470 1.14 27.42 4.32
N SER A 471 0.07 28.19 4.26
CA SER A 471 0.02 29.57 4.71
C SER A 471 -0.94 29.69 5.89
N VAL A 472 -0.68 30.66 6.77
CA VAL A 472 -1.63 31.05 7.81
C VAL A 472 -2.39 32.29 7.34
N GLN A 473 -3.72 32.21 7.35
CA GLN A 473 -4.62 33.33 7.08
C GLN A 473 -5.36 33.70 8.36
N TYR A 474 -5.46 35.00 8.64
CA TYR A 474 -6.10 35.48 9.85
C TYR A 474 -6.69 36.86 9.65
N ARG A 475 -7.75 37.15 10.40
CA ARG A 475 -8.36 38.48 10.44
C ARG A 475 -8.78 38.80 11.87
N THR A 476 -8.97 40.08 12.13
CA THR A 476 -9.32 40.60 13.45
C THR A 476 -10.57 41.44 13.37
N HIS A 477 -11.46 41.32 14.36
CA HIS A 477 -12.54 42.26 14.58
C HIS A 477 -11.99 43.42 15.40
N VAL A 478 -11.94 44.61 14.80
CA VAL A 478 -11.39 45.82 15.41
C VAL A 478 -12.53 46.74 15.82
N GLN A 479 -12.42 47.34 16.99
CA GLN A 479 -13.34 48.36 17.48
C GLN A 479 -13.62 49.41 16.39
N ASP A 480 -14.89 49.78 16.24
CA ASP A 480 -15.41 50.83 15.33
C ASP A 480 -15.12 50.60 13.83
N ILE A 481 -14.50 49.47 13.46
CA ILE A 481 -14.19 49.08 12.08
C ILE A 481 -14.91 47.77 11.71
N GLY A 482 -14.99 46.83 12.65
CA GLY A 482 -15.48 45.48 12.40
C GLY A 482 -14.39 44.54 11.91
N TRP A 483 -14.77 43.52 11.14
CA TRP A 483 -13.82 42.54 10.60
C TRP A 483 -12.92 43.14 9.53
N THR A 484 -11.61 42.99 9.71
CA THR A 484 -10.64 43.29 8.65
C THR A 484 -10.69 42.24 7.54
N ALA A 485 -10.12 42.57 6.38
CA ALA A 485 -9.73 41.56 5.40
C ALA A 485 -8.76 40.55 6.03
N TYR A 486 -8.68 39.35 5.44
CA TYR A 486 -7.68 38.36 5.86
C TYR A 486 -6.28 38.83 5.51
N SER A 487 -5.43 38.92 6.52
CA SER A 487 -3.98 39.01 6.39
C SER A 487 -3.39 37.61 6.25
N LYS A 488 -2.22 37.52 5.60
CA LYS A 488 -1.54 36.26 5.32
C LYS A 488 -0.07 36.35 5.70
N ASP A 489 0.50 35.29 6.27
CA ASP A 489 1.95 35.07 6.46
C ASP A 489 2.75 36.33 6.87
N ASN A 490 2.77 36.64 8.16
CA ASN A 490 3.46 37.78 8.80
C ASN A 490 2.92 39.19 8.48
N GLN A 491 1.89 39.31 7.64
CA GLN A 491 1.21 40.59 7.39
C GLN A 491 0.38 41.05 8.60
N MET A 492 0.45 42.32 8.95
CA MET A 492 -0.32 42.85 10.08
C MET A 492 -1.84 42.67 9.89
N SER A 493 -2.55 42.23 10.93
CA SER A 493 -4.01 42.35 11.07
C SER A 493 -4.32 43.21 12.29
N GLY A 494 -5.28 44.13 12.17
CA GLY A 494 -5.61 45.11 13.20
C GLY A 494 -5.11 46.51 12.85
N THR A 495 -4.82 47.33 13.86
CA THR A 495 -4.33 48.71 13.66
C THR A 495 -3.15 49.00 14.59
N SER A 496 -2.19 49.81 14.12
CA SER A 496 -1.12 50.36 14.95
C SER A 496 -1.23 51.88 14.94
N GLY A 497 -1.06 52.53 16.10
CA GLY A 497 -1.13 53.98 16.27
C GLY A 497 -2.54 54.59 16.28
N LYS A 498 -3.59 53.81 15.97
CA LYS A 498 -4.99 54.29 15.98
C LYS A 498 -5.71 54.15 17.32
N LYS A 499 -5.07 53.50 18.31
CA LYS A 499 -5.62 53.26 19.65
C LYS A 499 -6.92 52.45 19.68
N LEU A 500 -7.15 51.59 18.68
CA LEU A 500 -8.33 50.73 18.59
C LEU A 500 -8.02 49.31 19.08
N ARG A 501 -8.91 48.73 19.88
CA ARG A 501 -8.76 47.35 20.39
C ARG A 501 -9.15 46.32 19.33
N ILE A 502 -8.48 45.18 19.36
CA ILE A 502 -9.01 43.93 18.82
C ILE A 502 -10.01 43.36 19.83
N GLU A 503 -11.16 42.89 19.34
CA GLU A 503 -12.23 42.29 20.14
C GLU A 503 -12.39 40.79 19.86
N ALA A 504 -12.05 40.36 18.64
CA ALA A 504 -12.04 38.95 18.24
C ALA A 504 -11.04 38.69 17.10
N LEU A 505 -10.72 37.42 16.87
CA LEU A 505 -9.93 36.98 15.73
C LEU A 505 -10.39 35.62 15.21
N GLU A 506 -10.05 35.36 13.94
CA GLU A 506 -10.16 34.06 13.29
C GLU A 506 -8.82 33.74 12.62
N ILE A 507 -8.36 32.50 12.74
CA ILE A 507 -7.09 32.00 12.20
C ILE A 507 -7.34 30.65 11.53
N LYS A 508 -6.86 30.45 10.30
CA LYS A 508 -6.93 29.18 9.58
C LYS A 508 -5.64 28.89 8.82
N LEU A 509 -5.34 27.60 8.64
CA LEU A 509 -4.30 27.14 7.73
C LEU A 509 -4.90 26.90 6.33
N VAL A 510 -4.15 27.24 5.30
CA VAL A 510 -4.52 26.96 3.90
C VAL A 510 -3.34 26.31 3.19
N LYS A 511 -3.59 25.25 2.41
CA LYS A 511 -2.56 24.62 1.58
C LYS A 511 -2.14 25.59 0.48
N LYS A 512 -0.83 25.62 0.14
CA LYS A 512 -0.27 26.49 -0.89
C LYS A 512 -0.47 25.96 -2.29
#